data_AF-A0A2H9RQ30-F1
#
_entry.id   AF-A0A2H9RQ30-F1
#
_cell.length_a   1.000
_cell.length_b   1.000
_cell.length_c   1.000
_cell.angle_alpha   90.00
_cell.angle_beta   90.00
_cell.angle_gamma   90.00
#
_symmetry.space_group_name_H-M   'P 1'
#
loop_
_entity.id
_entity.type
_entity.pdbx_description
1 polymer ?
#
loop_
_entity_poly.entity_id
_entity_poly.type
_entity_poly.pdbx_seq_one_letter_code
_entity_poly.pdbx_strand_id
1 'polypeptide(L)' 'MENFFDPKKSYVSCEETIKNYLCSISDSKLITLFENLEYTPFPKLLIKEYKKRFKNINADK' A
#
# COMPACT_ATOMS: atom_id res chain seq x y z
N MET A 1 0.77 15.09 30.92
CA MET A 1 0.97 13.76 30.29
C MET A 1 0.15 13.76 29.02
N GLU A 2 0.78 13.92 27.87
CA GLU A 2 0.09 13.69 26.60
C GLU A 2 -0.30 12.22 26.53
N ASN A 3 -1.56 11.96 26.18
CA ASN A 3 -2.08 10.61 26.04
C ASN A 3 -1.32 9.89 24.91
N PHE A 4 -0.32 9.11 25.29
CA PHE A 4 0.64 8.45 24.40
C PHE A 4 0.01 7.34 23.54
N PHE A 5 -1.23 6.94 23.87
CA PHE A 5 -1.98 5.91 23.15
C PHE A 5 -3.34 6.48 22.75
N ASP A 6 -3.34 7.31 21.71
CA ASP A 6 -4.55 7.56 20.94
C ASP A 6 -4.61 6.49 19.82
N PRO A 7 -5.42 5.43 19.99
CA PRO A 7 -5.49 4.33 19.01
C PRO A 7 -5.98 4.80 17.64
N LYS A 8 -6.65 5.96 17.56
CA LYS A 8 -7.10 6.55 16.29
C LYS A 8 -5.96 7.30 15.58
N LYS A 9 -5.02 7.92 16.30
CA LYS A 9 -3.82 8.53 15.70
C LYS A 9 -2.83 7.49 15.18
N SER A 10 -2.60 6.42 15.94
CA SER A 10 -1.59 5.41 15.58
C SER A 10 -1.97 4.61 14.33
N TYR A 11 -3.24 4.17 14.23
CA TYR A 11 -3.69 3.37 13.08
C TYR A 11 -3.78 4.16 11.77
N VAL A 12 -4.31 5.39 11.82
CA VAL A 12 -4.40 6.26 10.62
C VAL A 12 -3.01 6.64 10.12
N SER A 13 -2.06 6.91 11.04
CA SER A 13 -0.66 7.13 10.71
C SER A 13 -0.04 5.91 10.02
N CYS A 14 -0.33 4.69 10.49
CA CYS A 14 0.17 3.46 9.88
C CYS A 14 -0.36 3.23 8.45
N GLU A 15 -1.67 3.36 8.23
CA GLU A 15 -2.26 3.16 6.89
C GLU A 15 -1.73 4.21 5.89
N GLU A 16 -1.65 5.47 6.28
CA GLU A 16 -1.12 6.54 5.44
C GLU A 16 0.36 6.36 5.15
N THR A 17 1.15 5.95 6.15
CA THR A 17 2.57 5.59 5.96
C THR A 17 2.74 4.46 4.96
N ILE A 18 1.92 3.40 5.05
CA ILE A 18 1.96 2.28 4.09
C ILE A 18 1.56 2.75 2.70
N LYS A 19 0.53 3.59 2.55
CA LYS A 19 0.15 4.15 1.25
C LYS A 19 1.28 4.99 0.65
N ASN A 20 1.93 5.83 1.46
CA ASN A 20 3.05 6.65 1.01
C ASN A 20 4.26 5.82 0.60
N TYR A 21 4.56 4.75 1.36
CA TYR A 21 5.57 3.76 0.99
C TYR A 21 5.23 3.07 -0.33
N LEU A 22 4.00 2.57 -0.48
CA LEU A 22 3.57 1.91 -1.71
C LEU A 22 3.65 2.88 -2.89
N CYS A 23 3.24 4.14 -2.73
CA CYS A 23 3.37 5.22 -3.73
C CYS A 23 4.83 5.50 -4.14
N SER A 24 5.80 5.38 -3.23
CA SER A 24 7.19 5.77 -3.49
C SER A 24 8.06 4.68 -4.10
N ILE A 25 7.66 3.40 -3.99
CA ILE A 25 8.43 2.30 -4.60
C ILE A 25 8.25 2.23 -6.11
N SER A 26 9.27 1.71 -6.79
CA SER A 26 9.26 1.47 -8.24
C SER A 26 8.25 0.40 -8.63
N ASP A 27 7.83 0.43 -9.90
CA ASP A 27 6.90 -0.55 -10.46
C ASP A 27 7.43 -1.98 -10.38
N SER A 28 8.72 -2.20 -10.65
CA SER A 28 9.37 -3.51 -10.50
C SER A 28 9.24 -4.05 -9.08
N LYS A 29 9.47 -3.21 -8.06
CA LYS A 29 9.37 -3.59 -6.66
C LYS A 29 7.92 -3.81 -6.23
N LEU A 30 6.99 -3.01 -6.77
CA LEU A 30 5.57 -3.17 -6.53
C LEU A 30 5.04 -4.49 -7.11
N ILE A 31 5.51 -4.89 -8.29
CA ILE A 31 5.21 -6.19 -8.91
C ILE A 31 5.73 -7.33 -8.03
N THR A 32 7.01 -7.30 -7.63
CA THR A 32 7.59 -8.34 -6.77
C THR A 32 6.85 -8.47 -5.44
N LEU A 33 6.45 -7.36 -4.82
CA LEU A 33 5.64 -7.40 -3.60
C LEU A 33 4.26 -8.03 -3.87
N PHE A 34 3.64 -7.71 -5.00
CA PHE A 34 2.34 -8.23 -5.38
C PHE A 34 2.39 -9.73 -5.70
N GLU A 35 3.47 -10.25 -6.29
CA GLU A 35 3.70 -11.69 -6.48
C GLU A 35 3.81 -12.43 -5.15
N ASN A 36 4.30 -11.76 -4.10
CA ASN A 36 4.45 -12.29 -2.75
C ASN A 36 3.35 -11.79 -1.80
N LEU A 37 2.13 -11.56 -2.33
CA LEU A 37 1.01 -10.95 -1.61
C LEU A 37 0.67 -11.67 -0.29
N GLU A 38 0.86 -12.99 -0.26
CA GLU A 38 0.54 -13.86 0.88
C GLU A 38 1.39 -13.55 2.12
N TYR A 39 2.56 -12.93 1.91
CA TYR A 39 3.55 -12.64 2.94
C TYR A 39 3.55 -11.17 3.37
N THR A 40 2.71 -10.31 2.77
CA THR A 40 2.62 -8.91 3.21
C THR A 40 1.60 -8.73 4.34
N PRO A 41 1.91 -7.89 5.36
CA PRO A 41 0.93 -7.54 6.39
C PRO A 41 -0.14 -6.55 5.90
N PHE A 42 -0.06 -6.06 4.66
CA PHE A 42 -0.99 -5.06 4.09
C PHE A 42 -1.51 -5.44 2.68
N PRO A 43 -2.04 -6.66 2.49
CA PRO A 43 -2.39 -7.16 1.15
C PRO A 43 -3.46 -6.31 0.46
N LYS A 44 -4.43 -5.80 1.22
CA LYS A 44 -5.50 -4.95 0.69
C LYS A 44 -4.97 -3.64 0.10
N LEU A 45 -4.03 -2.99 0.78
CA LEU A 45 -3.44 -1.72 0.33
C LEU A 45 -2.52 -1.96 -0.88
N LEU A 46 -1.75 -3.04 -0.86
CA LEU A 46 -0.88 -3.45 -1.96
C LEU A 46 -1.69 -3.73 -3.24
N ILE A 47 -2.77 -4.53 -3.15
CA ILE A 47 -3.67 -4.80 -4.28
C ILE A 47 -4.26 -3.50 -4.84
N LYS A 48 -4.66 -2.58 -3.96
CA LYS A 48 -5.25 -1.30 -4.37
C LYS A 48 -4.27 -0.46 -5.17
N GLU A 49 -3.03 -0.32 -4.69
CA GLU A 49 -2.00 0.45 -5.38
C GLU A 49 -1.55 -0.23 -6.69
N TYR A 50 -1.38 -1.55 -6.67
CA TYR A 50 -1.06 -2.33 -7.88
C TYR A 50 -2.13 -2.13 -8.96
N LYS A 51 -3.41 -2.30 -8.62
CA LYS A 51 -4.51 -2.04 -9.56
C LYS A 51 -4.50 -0.59 -10.02
N LYS A 52 -4.30 0.39 -9.13
CA LYS A 52 -4.26 1.80 -9.53
C LYS A 52 -3.20 2.08 -10.60
N ARG A 53 -2.01 1.47 -10.52
CA ARG A 53 -0.94 1.69 -11.51
C ARG A 53 -1.10 0.90 -12.80
N PHE A 54 -1.53 -0.36 -12.70
CA PHE A 54 -1.46 -1.28 -13.84
C PHE A 54 -2.82 -1.57 -14.49
N LYS A 55 -3.95 -1.11 -13.92
CA LYS A 55 -5.31 -1.37 -14.46
C LYS A 55 -5.60 -0.67 -15.79
N ASN A 56 -4.79 0.29 -16.23
CA ASN A 56 -4.97 1.00 -17.49
C ASN A 56 -4.12 0.47 -18.66
N ILE A 57 -3.37 -0.63 -18.51
CA ILE A 57 -2.52 -1.15 -19.60
C ILE A 57 -3.35 -1.83 -20.72
N ASN A 58 -4.66 -2.06 -20.51
CA ASN A 58 -5.54 -2.73 -21.48
C ASN A 58 -6.82 -1.95 -21.84
N ALA A 59 -6.91 -0.64 -21.55
CA ALA A 59 -8.12 0.14 -21.85
C ALA A 59 -8.13 0.78 -23.27
N ASP A 60 -7.04 0.66 -24.02
CA ASP A 60 -6.89 1.19 -25.39
C ASP A 60 -6.52 0.08 -26.39
N LYS A 61 -7.34 -0.97 -26.48
CA LYS A 61 -7.33 -1.91 -27.62
C LYS A 61 -8.73 -2.14 -28.15
#